data_AF-A0A932XDC5-F1
#
_entry.id   AF-A0A932XDC5-F1
#
_cell.length_a   1.000
_cell.length_b   1.000
_cell.length_c   1.000
_cell.angle_alpha   90.00
_cell.angle_beta   90.00
_cell.angle_gamma   90.00
#
_symmetry.space_group_name_H-M   'P 1'
#
loop_
_entity.id
_entity.type
_entity.pdbx_description
1 polymer ?
#
loop_
_entity_poly.entity_id
_entity_poly.type
_entity_poly.pdbx_seq_one_letter_code
_entity_poly.pdbx_strand_id
1 'polypeptide(L)' 'MSHLTIEAMEQALDQLKPAEQWRILDRLLFLLKQNGSRQRQPQDLFGIWKDGFPKDFDIDKELYEIRHAWEAEWESLEA' A
#
# COMPACT_ATOMS: atom_id res chain seq x y z
N MET A 1 -17.32 -17.18 16.78
CA MET A 1 -16.79 -17.07 15.42
C MET A 1 -15.91 -18.29 15.18
N SER A 2 -16.31 -19.17 14.26
CA SER A 2 -15.58 -20.43 14.02
C SER A 2 -14.25 -20.13 13.35
N HIS A 3 -13.13 -20.33 14.06
CA HIS A 3 -11.82 -20.47 13.44
C HIS A 3 -11.86 -21.72 12.57
N LEU A 4 -12.08 -21.55 11.26
CA LEU A 4 -11.82 -22.60 10.29
C LEU A 4 -10.31 -22.86 10.32
N THR A 5 -9.91 -23.97 10.92
CA THR A 5 -8.54 -24.47 10.83
C THR A 5 -8.30 -24.97 9.40
N ILE A 6 -7.05 -24.94 8.93
CA ILE A 6 -6.68 -25.42 7.59
C ILE A 6 -7.16 -26.86 7.40
N GLU A 7 -7.05 -27.68 8.44
CA GLU A 7 -7.52 -29.07 8.49
C GLU A 7 -9.01 -29.22 8.20
N ALA A 8 -9.85 -28.30 8.70
CA ALA A 8 -11.28 -28.31 8.43
C ALA A 8 -11.61 -27.94 6.97
N MET A 9 -10.79 -27.09 6.35
CA MET A 9 -10.92 -26.77 4.92
C MET A 9 -10.49 -27.94 4.02
N GLU A 10 -9.43 -28.65 4.39
CA GLU A 10 -8.98 -29.86 3.67
C GLU A 10 -10.06 -30.94 3.71
N GLN A 11 -10.64 -31.22 4.88
CA GLN A 11 -11.74 -32.17 5.01
C GLN A 11 -12.99 -31.76 4.20
N ALA A 12 -13.28 -30.46 4.12
CA ALA A 12 -14.38 -29.96 3.31
C ALA A 12 -14.09 -30.08 1.80
N LEU A 13 -12.83 -29.92 1.38
CA LEU A 13 -12.41 -30.11 -0.01
C LEU A 13 -12.50 -31.59 -0.42
N ASP A 14 -12.12 -32.51 0.46
CA ASP A 14 -12.18 -33.95 0.19
C ASP A 14 -13.62 -34.49 0.01
N GLN A 15 -14.62 -33.78 0.57
CA GLN A 15 -16.04 -34.11 0.39
C GLN A 15 -16.62 -33.65 -0.95
N LEU A 16 -15.91 -32.81 -1.70
CA LEU A 16 -16.34 -32.29 -3.00
C LEU A 16 -15.94 -33.22 -4.14
N LYS A 17 -16.64 -33.09 -5.27
CA LYS A 17 -16.27 -33.84 -6.47
C LYS A 17 -14.95 -33.28 -7.04
N PRO A 18 -14.14 -34.11 -7.73
CA PRO A 18 -12.88 -33.64 -8.32
C PRO A 18 -13.02 -32.40 -9.20
N ALA A 19 -14.10 -32.30 -9.98
CA ALA A 19 -14.37 -31.12 -10.82
C ALA A 19 -14.61 -29.83 -10.01
N GLU A 20 -15.21 -29.93 -8.83
CA GLU A 20 -15.50 -28.81 -7.94
C GLU A 20 -14.22 -28.38 -7.20
N GLN A 21 -13.39 -29.34 -6.80
CA GLN A 21 -12.06 -29.08 -6.22
C GLN A 21 -11.19 -28.25 -7.18
N TRP A 22 -11.11 -28.66 -8.46
CA TRP A 22 -10.37 -27.92 -9.48
C TRP A 22 -10.89 -26.50 -9.68
N ARG A 23 -12.22 -26.33 -9.71
CA ARG A 23 -12.85 -25.02 -9.86
C ARG A 23 -12.52 -24.07 -8.70
N ILE A 24 -12.46 -24.59 -7.46
CA ILE A 24 -12.08 -23.81 -6.29
C ILE A 24 -10.60 -23.42 -6.39
N LEU A 25 -9.73 -24.34 -6.78
CA LEU A 25 -8.30 -24.10 -6.93
C LEU A 25 -8.01 -23.02 -7.99
N ASP A 26 -8.67 -23.09 -9.15
CA ASP A 26 -8.58 -22.05 -10.19
C ASP A 26 -9.03 -20.68 -9.67
N ARG A 27 -10.12 -20.65 -8.89
CA ARG A 27 -10.61 -19.40 -8.30
C ARG A 27 -9.62 -18.82 -7.29
N LEU A 28 -9.02 -19.66 -6.45
CA LEU A 28 -8.00 -19.22 -5.48
C LEU A 28 -6.75 -18.72 -6.19
N LEU A 29 -6.27 -19.43 -7.21
CA LEU A 29 -5.15 -18.99 -8.04
C LEU A 29 -5.43 -17.65 -8.73
N PHE A 30 -6.64 -17.47 -9.26
CA PHE A 30 -7.06 -16.21 -9.86
C PHE A 30 -7.03 -15.06 -8.85
N LEU A 31 -7.57 -15.27 -7.65
CA LEU A 31 -7.59 -14.27 -6.59
C LEU A 31 -6.18 -13.93 -6.07
N LEU A 32 -5.30 -14.93 -5.96
CA LEU A 32 -3.91 -14.73 -5.57
C LEU A 32 -3.16 -13.89 -6.61
N LYS A 33 -3.37 -14.16 -7.91
CA LYS A 33 -2.80 -13.35 -9.00
C LYS A 33 -3.33 -11.91 -8.97
N GLN A 34 -4.63 -11.74 -8.75
CA GLN A 34 -5.25 -10.41 -8.65
C GLN A 34 -4.74 -9.63 -7.43
N ASN A 35 -4.59 -10.27 -6.27
CA ASN A 35 -4.07 -9.64 -5.07
C ASN A 35 -2.55 -9.38 -5.13
N GLY A 36 -1.77 -10.24 -5.79
CA GLY A 36 -0.36 -9.99 -6.07
C GLY A 36 -0.13 -8.74 -6.92
N SER A 37 -1.06 -8.44 -7.85
CA SER A 37 -1.04 -7.20 -8.64
C SER A 37 -1.51 -5.95 -7.89
N ARG A 38 -2.02 -6.07 -6.64
CA ARG A 38 -2.37 -4.92 -5.79
C ARG A 38 -1.18 -4.33 -5.04
N GLN A 39 0.06 -4.76 -5.33
CA GLN A 39 1.21 -3.93 -5.01
C GLN A 39 1.06 -2.64 -5.82
N ARG A 40 0.57 -1.57 -5.17
CA ARG A 40 0.53 -0.23 -5.77
C ARG A 40 1.92 0.00 -6.37
N GLN A 41 1.96 0.22 -7.68
CA GLN A 41 3.22 0.63 -8.30
C GLN A 41 3.74 1.85 -7.52
N PRO A 42 5.03 1.90 -7.20
CA PRO A 42 5.60 3.06 -6.54
C PRO A 42 5.23 4.28 -7.38
N GLN A 43 4.36 5.13 -6.81
CA GLN A 43 3.99 6.37 -7.47
C GLN A 43 5.20 7.26 -7.47
N ASP A 44 5.39 7.97 -8.57
CA ASP A 44 6.36 9.05 -8.62
C ASP A 44 6.05 10.04 -7.49
N LEU A 45 7.00 10.21 -6.58
CA LEU A 45 6.86 11.14 -5.45
C LEU A 45 6.92 12.59 -5.93
N PHE A 46 7.43 12.81 -7.15
CA PHE A 46 7.54 14.14 -7.74
C PHE A 46 6.15 14.71 -8.03
N GLY A 47 5.79 15.77 -7.29
CA GLY A 47 4.55 16.50 -7.50
C GLY A 47 3.29 15.84 -6.91
N ILE A 48 3.41 14.79 -6.09
CA ILE A 48 2.26 14.18 -5.39
C ILE A 48 1.51 15.18 -4.49
N TRP A 49 2.18 16.26 -4.11
CA TRP A 49 1.67 17.34 -3.27
C TRP A 49 1.06 18.51 -4.07
N LYS A 50 1.15 18.51 -5.41
CA LYS A 50 0.83 19.66 -6.27
C LYS A 50 -0.62 20.15 -6.16
N ASP A 51 -1.55 19.27 -5.80
CA ASP A 51 -2.96 19.57 -5.57
C ASP A 51 -3.38 19.46 -4.09
N GLY A 52 -2.42 19.24 -3.19
CA GLY A 52 -2.67 19.07 -1.75
C GLY A 52 -2.88 20.38 -1.00
N PHE A 53 -2.51 21.50 -1.60
CA PHE A 53 -2.55 22.82 -0.96
C PHE A 53 -3.65 23.70 -1.54
N PRO A 54 -4.25 24.60 -0.72
CA PRO A 54 -5.16 25.63 -1.21
C PRO A 54 -4.53 26.51 -2.30
N LYS A 55 -5.34 27.06 -3.22
CA LYS A 55 -4.84 27.87 -4.35
C LYS A 55 -4.16 29.17 -3.92
N ASP A 56 -4.44 29.63 -2.73
CA ASP A 56 -3.91 30.81 -2.06
C ASP A 56 -2.71 30.50 -1.16
N PHE A 57 -2.31 29.23 -1.07
CA PHE A 57 -1.16 28.82 -0.28
C PHE A 57 0.15 29.01 -1.05
N ASP A 58 1.03 29.85 -0.52
CA ASP A 58 2.34 30.14 -1.11
C ASP A 58 3.37 29.09 -0.68
N ILE A 59 3.44 28.01 -1.46
CA ILE A 59 4.35 26.88 -1.21
C ILE A 59 5.81 27.33 -1.23
N ASP A 60 6.17 28.25 -2.13
CA ASP A 60 7.55 28.69 -2.29
C ASP A 60 8.03 29.47 -1.07
N LYS A 61 7.18 30.34 -0.51
CA LYS A 61 7.46 31.06 0.74
C LYS A 61 7.64 30.11 1.92
N GLU A 62 6.75 29.15 2.09
CA GLU A 62 6.81 28.20 3.22
C GLU A 62 8.05 27.30 3.13
N LEU A 63 8.40 26.83 1.94
CA LEU A 63 9.63 26.06 1.71
C LEU A 63 10.89 26.89 1.98
N TYR A 64 10.86 28.18 1.66
CA TYR A 64 11.96 29.11 1.96
C TYR A 64 12.14 29.27 3.48
N GLU A 65 11.05 29.51 4.21
CA GLU A 65 11.09 29.66 5.68
C GLU A 65 11.60 28.40 6.37
N ILE A 66 11.09 27.22 5.97
CA ILE A 66 11.53 25.93 6.53
C ILE A 66 13.02 25.69 6.26
N ARG A 67 13.48 25.94 5.03
CA ARG A 67 14.89 25.75 4.65
C ARG A 67 15.80 26.62 5.50
N HIS A 68 15.48 27.91 5.65
CA HIS A 68 16.33 28.82 6.41
C HIS A 68 16.31 28.55 7.91
N ALA A 69 15.20 28.03 8.45
CA ALA A 69 15.18 27.57 9.83
C ALA A 69 16.18 26.41 10.03
N TRP A 70 16.19 25.43 9.12
CA TRP A 70 17.15 24.32 9.19
C TRP A 70 18.60 24.74 8.95
N GLU A 71 18.86 25.65 8.02
CA GLU A 71 20.20 26.18 7.77
C GLU A 71 20.72 26.89 9.03
N ALA A 72 19.90 27.70 9.70
CA ALA A 72 20.26 28.36 10.95
C ALA A 72 20.52 27.36 12.09
N GLU A 73 19.70 26.32 12.23
CA GLU A 73 19.93 25.24 13.19
C GLU A 73 21.25 24.52 12.90
N TRP A 74 21.55 24.26 11.63
CA TRP A 74 22.78 23.57 11.21
C TRP A 74 24.03 24.40 11.49
N GLU A 75 24.02 25.69 11.12
CA GLU A 75 25.11 26.61 11.41
C GLU A 75 25.36 26.74 12.92
N SER A 76 24.31 26.68 13.74
CA SER A 76 24.43 26.72 15.21
C SER A 76 25.04 25.45 15.82
N LEU A 77 24.94 24.31 15.14
CA LEU A 77 25.52 23.04 15.57
C LEU A 77 27.00 22.91 15.18
N GLU A 78 27.44 23.64 14.14
CA GLU A 78 28.82 23.65 13.66
C GLU A 78 29.71 24.74 14.29
N ALA A 79 29.11 25.66 15.09
CA ALA A 79 29.78 26.76 15.80
C ALA A 79 30.12 26.42 17.25
#